data_AF-A0A2N3EHP5-F1
#
_entry.id   AF-A0A2N3EHP5-F1
#
_cell.length_a   1.000
_cell.length_b   1.000
_cell.length_c   1.000
_cell.angle_alpha   90.00
_cell.angle_beta   90.00
_cell.angle_gamma   90.00
#
_symmetry.space_group_name_H-M   'P 1'
#
loop_
_entity.id
_entity.type
_entity.pdbx_description
1 polymer ?
#
loop_
_entity_poly.entity_id
_entity_poly.type
_entity_poly.pdbx_seq_one_letter_code
_entity_poly.pdbx_strand_id
1 'polypeptide(L)'
;MAAARRLAALMLAAAMCAAAPAAGVPVWEPGDPLPDMAPDATVEATLGSAPAIPMARPDSAAPQPTQASQAERRPETAQDAADFLCARAPEGTTVPVPPPFDGWLVRVCAAQGQALVPVSGEAWVAHGSADPISILALAPGATPPGGAGFDPRYDIRFTAFAGEEATEARRARADALLVAATSNGARPPAYDAVWQLDAQSNIALPGETEGARYNLFFYVAGTRPRHIIACLDECRQALYLDVLNGAEAAEVLGR
;
A
#
# COMPACT_ATOMS: atom_id res chain seq x y z
N MET A 1 73.31 15.74 -39.94
CA MET A 1 73.76 16.16 -38.60
C MET A 1 72.65 16.94 -37.90
N ALA A 2 72.80 17.18 -36.60
CA ALA A 2 71.94 17.92 -35.67
C ALA A 2 71.07 19.06 -36.27
N ALA A 3 69.81 19.29 -35.90
CA ALA A 3 69.11 19.24 -34.59
C ALA A 3 69.28 20.50 -33.71
N ALA A 4 68.36 21.46 -33.89
CA ALA A 4 68.03 22.63 -33.05
C ALA A 4 66.72 23.24 -33.63
N ARG A 5 65.82 23.92 -32.89
CA ARG A 5 65.78 24.33 -31.47
C ARG A 5 64.33 24.74 -31.09
N ARG A 6 64.03 24.71 -29.78
CA ARG A 6 62.91 25.39 -29.05
C ARG A 6 61.50 24.78 -29.27
N LEU A 7 60.69 24.51 -28.23
CA LEU A 7 60.22 25.23 -27.01
C LEU A 7 58.90 26.01 -27.22
N ALA A 8 57.80 25.35 -26.84
CA ALA A 8 56.60 25.95 -26.27
C ALA A 8 55.84 24.85 -25.49
N ALA A 9 55.15 25.21 -24.41
CA ALA A 9 54.33 24.28 -23.64
C ALA A 9 52.85 24.67 -23.74
N LEU A 10 51.96 23.69 -23.73
CA LEU A 10 50.57 23.87 -23.31
C LEU A 10 50.22 22.75 -22.34
N MET A 11 49.85 23.12 -21.11
CA MET A 11 48.96 22.28 -20.31
C MET A 11 47.52 22.56 -20.75
N LEU A 12 46.69 21.52 -20.76
CA LEU A 12 45.33 21.65 -20.24
C LEU A 12 44.92 20.33 -19.59
N ALA A 13 44.03 20.40 -18.61
CA ALA A 13 43.81 19.31 -17.67
C ALA A 13 43.01 18.14 -18.28
N ALA A 14 43.31 16.93 -17.81
CA ALA A 14 42.38 15.82 -17.91
C ALA A 14 41.17 16.10 -17.01
N ALA A 15 40.10 16.63 -17.60
CA ALA A 15 38.83 16.76 -16.92
C ALA A 15 38.23 15.37 -16.69
N MET A 16 38.47 14.80 -15.50
CA MET A 16 37.69 13.67 -15.03
C MET A 16 36.27 14.17 -14.77
N CYS A 17 35.38 13.98 -15.74
CA CYS A 17 33.94 14.04 -15.50
C CYS A 17 33.56 12.87 -14.57
N ALA A 18 33.75 13.08 -13.27
CA ALA A 18 33.01 12.33 -12.28
C ALA A 18 31.53 12.54 -12.59
N ALA A 19 30.84 11.46 -12.94
CA ALA A 19 29.39 11.49 -13.04
C ALA A 19 28.86 11.78 -11.64
N ALA A 20 28.38 13.00 -11.43
CA ALA A 20 27.60 13.30 -10.24
C ALA A 20 26.39 12.34 -10.20
N PRO A 21 26.00 11.81 -9.03
CA PRO A 21 24.72 11.14 -8.92
C PRO A 21 23.63 12.12 -9.37
N ALA A 22 22.82 11.73 -10.35
CA ALA A 22 21.69 12.53 -10.76
C ALA A 22 20.77 12.73 -9.55
N ALA A 23 20.30 13.96 -9.33
CA ALA A 23 19.40 14.25 -8.23
C ALA A 23 18.14 13.38 -8.35
N GLY A 24 17.79 12.68 -7.28
CA GLY A 24 16.63 11.79 -7.27
C GLY A 24 15.33 12.59 -7.43
N VAL A 25 14.41 12.06 -8.24
CA VAL A 25 12.99 12.43 -8.18
C VAL A 25 12.34 11.50 -7.13
N PRO A 26 11.63 12.02 -6.13
CA PRO A 26 11.27 11.25 -4.94
C PRO A 26 10.24 10.14 -5.20
N VAL A 27 10.52 8.98 -4.62
CA VAL A 27 9.51 8.15 -3.95
C VAL A 27 9.39 8.72 -2.53
N TRP A 28 8.26 8.56 -1.80
CA TRP A 28 8.18 9.03 -0.40
C TRP A 28 9.31 8.42 0.45
N GLU A 29 10.34 9.20 0.73
CA GLU A 29 11.51 8.86 1.55
C GLU A 29 11.35 9.49 2.94
N PRO A 30 11.78 8.82 4.03
CA PRO A 30 11.55 9.28 5.41
C PRO A 30 11.95 10.75 5.67
N GLY A 31 10.95 11.64 5.65
CA GLY A 31 11.12 13.09 5.80
C GLY A 31 10.56 13.96 4.67
N ASP A 32 10.12 13.40 3.52
CA ASP A 32 9.42 14.20 2.51
C ASP A 32 8.15 14.85 3.08
N PRO A 33 7.86 16.12 2.77
CA PRO A 33 6.66 16.79 3.25
C PRO A 33 5.40 16.15 2.66
N LEU A 34 4.43 15.83 3.52
CA LEU A 34 3.05 15.65 3.07
C LEU A 34 2.56 16.97 2.45
N PRO A 35 1.75 16.94 1.37
CA PRO A 35 1.15 18.16 0.82
C PRO A 35 0.26 18.82 1.89
N ASP A 36 0.47 20.11 2.14
CA ASP A 36 -0.10 20.85 3.27
C ASP A 36 -1.64 20.74 3.34
N MET A 37 -2.14 19.86 4.22
CA MET A 37 -3.51 19.90 4.70
C MET A 37 -3.52 20.67 6.03
N ALA A 38 -3.93 21.93 5.95
CA ALA A 38 -3.88 22.87 7.07
C ALA A 38 -4.63 22.34 8.32
N PRO A 39 -3.95 22.13 9.46
CA PRO A 39 -4.58 21.71 10.69
C PRO A 39 -5.15 22.91 11.44
N ASP A 40 -6.34 22.74 12.01
CA ASP A 40 -6.90 23.65 13.01
C ASP A 40 -7.55 22.82 14.14
N ALA A 41 -7.79 23.46 15.28
CA ALA A 41 -8.20 22.83 16.56
C ALA A 41 -7.15 21.92 17.24
N THR A 42 -6.23 22.54 17.97
CA THR A 42 -5.49 21.92 19.08
C THR A 42 -6.43 21.43 20.20
N VAL A 43 -6.07 20.31 20.83
CA VAL A 43 -6.62 19.90 22.14
C VAL A 43 -5.49 19.39 23.03
N GLU A 44 -5.21 20.10 24.13
CA GLU A 44 -4.34 19.59 25.20
C GLU A 44 -5.09 18.52 26.03
N ALA A 45 -4.42 17.40 26.33
CA ALA A 45 -4.96 16.37 27.21
C ALA A 45 -3.96 16.05 28.35
N THR A 46 -4.40 16.24 29.58
CA THR A 46 -3.54 16.24 30.78
C THR A 46 -3.13 14.83 31.21
N LEU A 47 -1.84 14.61 31.46
CA LEU A 47 -1.32 13.36 32.03
C LEU A 47 -1.80 13.16 33.48
N GLY A 48 -2.69 12.19 33.69
CA GLY A 48 -3.16 11.72 35.00
C GLY A 48 -2.62 10.32 35.33
N SER A 49 -2.02 10.15 36.51
CA SER A 49 -1.32 8.92 36.91
C SER A 49 -2.23 7.71 37.14
N ALA A 50 -1.75 6.52 36.75
CA ALA A 50 -2.45 5.25 36.96
C ALA A 50 -2.32 4.68 38.39
N PRO A 51 -3.37 4.00 38.92
CA PRO A 51 -3.27 3.13 40.10
C PRO A 51 -2.85 1.70 39.74
N ALA A 52 -2.20 1.00 40.65
CA ALA A 52 -1.64 -0.35 40.42
C ALA A 52 -2.66 -1.49 40.62
N ILE A 53 -2.45 -2.60 39.90
CA ILE A 53 -3.23 -3.85 40.04
C ILE A 53 -2.63 -4.72 41.17
N PRO A 54 -3.41 -5.09 42.20
CA PRO A 54 -2.98 -6.11 43.17
C PRO A 54 -3.07 -7.51 42.57
N MET A 55 -1.97 -8.27 42.56
CA MET A 55 -2.01 -9.68 42.17
C MET A 55 -2.66 -10.55 43.25
N ALA A 56 -3.70 -11.30 42.87
CA ALA A 56 -4.23 -12.43 43.64
C ALA A 56 -3.82 -13.75 42.97
N ARG A 57 -3.75 -14.84 43.75
CA ARG A 57 -3.32 -16.17 43.27
C ARG A 57 -4.41 -16.88 42.45
N PRO A 58 -4.02 -17.81 41.55
CA PRO A 58 -4.96 -18.72 40.92
C PRO A 58 -5.32 -19.88 41.86
N ASP A 59 -6.59 -19.99 42.24
CA ASP A 59 -7.17 -21.20 42.81
C ASP A 59 -8.06 -21.89 41.77
N SER A 60 -7.94 -23.21 41.67
CA SER A 60 -8.52 -24.01 40.58
C SER A 60 -9.92 -24.54 40.90
N ALA A 61 -10.93 -24.04 40.20
CA ALA A 61 -12.25 -24.68 40.13
C ALA A 61 -12.92 -24.41 38.77
N ALA A 62 -13.14 -25.47 37.98
CA ALA A 62 -13.83 -25.39 36.69
C ALA A 62 -15.18 -26.13 36.75
N PRO A 63 -16.31 -25.43 36.59
CA PRO A 63 -17.58 -26.01 36.17
C PRO A 63 -17.70 -26.01 34.63
N GLN A 64 -18.38 -27.01 34.07
CA GLN A 64 -18.64 -27.11 32.63
C GLN A 64 -19.74 -26.12 32.18
N PRO A 65 -19.74 -25.68 30.90
CA PRO A 65 -20.63 -24.61 30.44
C PRO A 65 -22.10 -25.05 30.33
N THR A 66 -22.98 -24.37 31.06
CA THR A 66 -24.44 -24.49 30.91
C THR A 66 -24.88 -23.96 29.54
N GLN A 67 -25.58 -24.77 28.74
CA GLN A 67 -26.14 -24.36 27.46
C GLN A 67 -27.33 -23.40 27.67
N ALA A 68 -27.07 -22.09 27.68
CA ALA A 68 -28.11 -21.09 27.95
C ALA A 68 -27.89 -19.73 27.24
N SER A 69 -27.62 -19.73 25.92
CA SER A 69 -27.93 -18.60 25.00
C SER A 69 -27.67 -18.97 23.52
N GLN A 70 -28.60 -19.72 22.92
CA GLN A 70 -28.81 -19.67 21.46
C GLN A 70 -30.01 -18.76 21.15
N ALA A 71 -29.95 -17.53 21.67
CA ALA A 71 -30.86 -16.45 21.30
C ALA A 71 -30.18 -15.60 20.21
N GLU A 72 -30.86 -15.46 19.08
CA GLU A 72 -30.59 -14.46 18.04
C GLU A 72 -29.12 -14.30 17.59
N ARG A 73 -28.49 -15.39 17.14
CA ARG A 73 -27.53 -15.29 16.04
C ARG A 73 -28.30 -14.99 14.74
N ARG A 74 -28.77 -13.75 14.62
CA ARG A 74 -29.41 -13.19 13.43
C ARG A 74 -28.43 -13.34 12.25
N PRO A 75 -28.87 -13.79 11.06
CA PRO A 75 -27.97 -13.94 9.92
C PRO A 75 -27.48 -12.57 9.43
N GLU A 76 -26.18 -12.47 9.13
CA GLU A 76 -25.49 -11.32 8.53
C GLU A 76 -25.85 -11.22 7.02
N THR A 77 -27.15 -11.06 6.74
CA THR A 77 -27.72 -11.19 5.38
C THR A 77 -28.66 -10.03 5.07
N ALA A 78 -28.07 -8.84 4.93
CA ALA A 78 -28.59 -7.66 4.20
C ALA A 78 -27.80 -6.39 4.58
N GLN A 79 -27.25 -6.36 5.80
CA GLN A 79 -26.81 -5.12 6.44
C GLN A 79 -25.42 -4.66 5.98
N ASP A 80 -24.62 -5.57 5.41
CA ASP A 80 -23.19 -5.41 5.13
C ASP A 80 -22.89 -4.97 3.69
N ALA A 81 -23.76 -5.30 2.73
CA ALA A 81 -23.56 -4.93 1.32
C ALA A 81 -23.50 -3.40 1.08
N ALA A 82 -24.15 -2.61 1.95
CA ALA A 82 -24.05 -1.15 1.94
C ALA A 82 -22.77 -0.63 2.63
N ASP A 83 -22.26 -1.32 3.66
CA ASP A 83 -20.98 -0.97 4.30
C ASP A 83 -19.78 -1.36 3.45
N PHE A 84 -19.91 -2.36 2.58
CA PHE A 84 -18.82 -2.82 1.72
C PHE A 84 -18.17 -1.68 0.93
N LEU A 85 -18.95 -0.78 0.30
CA LEU A 85 -18.44 0.41 -0.40
C LEU A 85 -18.27 1.64 0.54
N CYS A 86 -18.13 1.41 1.85
CA CYS A 86 -18.02 2.43 2.90
C CYS A 86 -19.20 3.43 2.98
N ALA A 87 -20.40 3.09 2.49
CA ALA A 87 -21.48 4.08 2.33
C ALA A 87 -22.09 4.61 3.65
N ARG A 88 -21.75 4.01 4.80
CA ARG A 88 -22.09 4.52 6.15
C ARG A 88 -20.85 4.91 6.97
N ALA A 89 -19.68 5.03 6.35
CA ALA A 89 -18.46 5.41 7.04
C ALA A 89 -18.58 6.84 7.60
N PRO A 90 -18.13 7.10 8.85
CA PRO A 90 -18.19 8.45 9.43
C PRO A 90 -17.41 9.49 8.62
N GLU A 91 -17.84 10.74 8.68
CA GLU A 91 -17.16 11.86 8.00
C GLU A 91 -15.67 11.93 8.39
N GLY A 92 -14.80 12.15 7.40
CA GLY A 92 -13.34 12.13 7.59
C GLY A 92 -12.68 10.74 7.71
N THR A 93 -13.44 9.63 7.73
CA THR A 93 -12.85 8.27 7.79
C THR A 93 -12.55 7.64 6.42
N THR A 94 -12.85 8.35 5.32
CA THR A 94 -12.65 7.87 3.94
C THR A 94 -12.10 8.95 3.04
N VAL A 95 -10.98 8.66 2.36
CA VAL A 95 -10.42 9.50 1.29
C VAL A 95 -10.79 8.89 -0.08
N PRO A 96 -11.22 9.68 -1.08
CA PRO A 96 -11.51 9.17 -2.41
C PRO A 96 -10.25 8.65 -3.11
N VAL A 97 -10.41 7.61 -3.93
CA VAL A 97 -9.36 7.16 -4.85
C VAL A 97 -9.30 8.16 -6.01
N PRO A 98 -8.11 8.66 -6.40
CA PRO A 98 -8.00 9.62 -7.50
C PRO A 98 -8.16 8.95 -8.88
N PRO A 99 -8.66 9.67 -9.90
CA PRO A 99 -8.57 9.22 -11.28
C PRO A 99 -7.11 9.09 -11.75
N PRO A 100 -6.78 8.15 -12.66
CA PRO A 100 -7.66 7.15 -13.29
C PRO A 100 -7.89 5.88 -12.45
N PHE A 101 -7.31 5.79 -11.25
CA PHE A 101 -7.28 4.58 -10.44
C PHE A 101 -8.67 4.17 -9.93
N ASP A 102 -9.59 5.13 -9.77
CA ASP A 102 -11.01 4.90 -9.47
C ASP A 102 -11.75 4.08 -10.55
N GLY A 103 -11.22 4.04 -11.78
CA GLY A 103 -11.66 3.15 -12.85
C GLY A 103 -11.10 1.72 -12.79
N TRP A 104 -10.16 1.44 -11.88
CA TRP A 104 -9.44 0.15 -11.80
C TRP A 104 -9.56 -0.53 -10.42
N LEU A 105 -9.74 0.25 -9.36
CA LEU A 105 -9.89 -0.23 -7.99
C LEU A 105 -10.93 0.56 -7.21
N VAL A 106 -11.50 -0.08 -6.19
CA VAL A 106 -12.36 0.58 -5.20
C VAL A 106 -11.85 0.35 -3.78
N ARG A 107 -12.04 1.37 -2.94
CA ARG A 107 -11.77 1.29 -1.49
C ARG A 107 -13.01 0.76 -0.79
N VAL A 108 -12.89 -0.42 -0.19
CA VAL A 108 -13.97 -1.10 0.56
C VAL A 108 -13.73 -1.05 2.06
N CYS A 109 -14.80 -1.13 2.86
CA CYS A 109 -14.76 -1.18 4.33
C CYS A 109 -15.15 -2.59 4.80
N ALA A 110 -14.16 -3.46 5.00
CA ALA A 110 -14.34 -4.86 5.38
C ALA A 110 -14.10 -5.08 6.89
N ALA A 111 -14.54 -6.21 7.44
CA ALA A 111 -14.50 -6.50 8.88
C ALA A 111 -13.09 -6.48 9.50
N GLN A 112 -12.04 -6.65 8.68
CA GLN A 112 -10.63 -6.57 9.05
C GLN A 112 -10.00 -5.16 8.86
N GLY A 113 -10.76 -4.20 8.35
CA GLY A 113 -10.28 -2.87 7.96
C GLY A 113 -10.65 -2.49 6.53
N GLN A 114 -10.29 -1.26 6.15
CA GLN A 114 -10.38 -0.85 4.75
C GLN A 114 -9.41 -1.65 3.87
N ALA A 115 -9.82 -1.90 2.64
CA ALA A 115 -9.00 -2.57 1.64
C ALA A 115 -9.15 -1.91 0.27
N LEU A 116 -8.11 -2.03 -0.56
CA LEU A 116 -8.19 -1.78 -1.99
C LEU A 116 -8.42 -3.11 -2.70
N VAL A 117 -9.46 -3.15 -3.52
CA VAL A 117 -9.87 -4.31 -4.32
C VAL A 117 -10.11 -3.88 -5.77
N PRO A 118 -10.00 -4.79 -6.75
CA PRO A 118 -10.40 -4.51 -8.13
C PRO A 118 -11.84 -4.00 -8.25
N VAL A 119 -12.12 -3.27 -9.34
CA VAL A 119 -13.50 -2.95 -9.75
C VAL A 119 -14.33 -4.22 -10.00
N SER A 120 -15.64 -4.11 -9.80
CA SER A 120 -16.58 -5.24 -9.86
C SER A 120 -16.48 -6.02 -11.17
N GLY A 121 -16.09 -7.30 -11.06
CA GLY A 121 -15.93 -8.21 -12.21
C GLY A 121 -14.49 -8.38 -12.67
N GLU A 122 -13.52 -7.76 -12.01
CA GLU A 122 -12.09 -8.09 -12.13
C GLU A 122 -11.59 -8.79 -10.85
N ALA A 123 -10.46 -9.49 -10.95
CA ALA A 123 -9.77 -10.09 -9.81
C ALA A 123 -8.27 -9.77 -9.86
N TRP A 124 -7.66 -9.54 -8.70
CA TRP A 124 -6.20 -9.53 -8.57
C TRP A 124 -5.79 -10.85 -7.93
N VAL A 125 -4.85 -11.57 -8.55
CA VAL A 125 -4.26 -12.79 -7.98
C VAL A 125 -2.75 -12.62 -7.85
N ALA A 126 -2.12 -13.30 -6.89
CA ALA A 126 -0.66 -13.34 -6.84
C ALA A 126 -0.11 -14.03 -8.12
N HIS A 127 0.93 -13.46 -8.73
CA HIS A 127 1.39 -13.88 -10.05
C HIS A 127 1.73 -15.38 -10.11
N GLY A 128 1.17 -16.08 -11.10
CA GLY A 128 1.34 -17.53 -11.26
C GLY A 128 0.57 -18.40 -10.26
N SER A 129 -0.37 -17.83 -9.48
CA SER A 129 -1.27 -18.54 -8.56
C SER A 129 -2.75 -18.37 -8.94
N ALA A 130 -3.64 -18.97 -8.16
CA ALA A 130 -5.06 -18.66 -8.14
C ALA A 130 -5.47 -17.90 -6.85
N ASP A 131 -4.52 -17.46 -6.03
CA ASP A 131 -4.78 -16.87 -4.71
C ASP A 131 -5.22 -15.40 -4.86
N PRO A 132 -6.47 -15.03 -4.51
CA PRO A 132 -6.97 -13.68 -4.68
C PRO A 132 -6.40 -12.70 -3.64
N ILE A 133 -5.94 -11.54 -4.08
CA ILE A 133 -5.26 -10.54 -3.26
C ILE A 133 -6.10 -9.27 -3.13
N SER A 134 -6.13 -8.72 -1.91
CA SER A 134 -6.61 -7.37 -1.61
C SER A 134 -5.55 -6.63 -0.78
N ILE A 135 -5.37 -5.33 -1.01
CA ILE A 135 -4.39 -4.54 -0.26
C ILE A 135 -5.10 -3.92 0.94
N LEU A 136 -4.93 -4.52 2.12
CA LEU A 136 -5.50 -4.03 3.38
C LEU A 136 -4.78 -2.74 3.82
N ALA A 137 -5.48 -1.84 4.51
CA ALA A 137 -4.86 -0.71 5.20
C ALA A 137 -4.03 -1.16 6.43
N LEU A 138 -4.36 -2.30 7.04
CA LEU A 138 -3.50 -2.96 8.03
C LEU A 138 -2.34 -3.66 7.32
N ALA A 139 -1.15 -3.10 7.44
CA ALA A 139 0.04 -3.64 6.80
C ALA A 139 0.45 -5.00 7.40
N PRO A 140 0.99 -5.94 6.60
CA PRO A 140 1.68 -7.13 7.08
C PRO A 140 2.69 -6.81 8.20
N GLY A 141 2.45 -7.37 9.39
CA GLY A 141 3.27 -7.16 10.58
C GLY A 141 2.89 -5.95 11.45
N ALA A 142 1.98 -5.08 11.00
CA ALA A 142 1.40 -4.04 11.86
C ALA A 142 0.42 -4.66 12.88
N THR A 143 0.35 -4.05 14.06
CA THR A 143 -0.60 -4.44 15.12
C THR A 143 -1.89 -3.63 14.94
N PRO A 144 -3.08 -4.26 14.85
CA PRO A 144 -4.33 -3.52 14.79
C PRO A 144 -4.59 -2.73 16.08
N PRO A 145 -5.26 -1.56 16.03
CA PRO A 145 -5.69 -0.87 17.24
C PRO A 145 -6.66 -1.72 18.06
N GLY A 146 -6.83 -1.34 19.33
CA GLY A 146 -7.83 -1.92 20.21
C GLY A 146 -8.29 -0.92 21.25
N GLY A 147 -9.59 -0.93 21.56
CA GLY A 147 -10.19 0.00 22.51
C GLY A 147 -11.71 -0.16 22.60
N ALA A 148 -12.33 0.50 23.57
CA ALA A 148 -13.77 0.59 23.64
C ALA A 148 -14.31 1.47 22.50
N GLY A 149 -15.23 0.95 21.69
CA GLY A 149 -15.80 1.67 20.54
C GLY A 149 -15.00 1.56 19.24
N PHE A 150 -13.89 0.83 19.21
CA PHE A 150 -13.11 0.55 18.00
C PHE A 150 -13.94 -0.27 16.98
N ASP A 151 -14.08 0.25 15.77
CA ASP A 151 -14.69 -0.47 14.63
C ASP A 151 -13.63 -0.60 13.51
N PRO A 152 -13.05 -1.81 13.29
CA PRO A 152 -11.98 -2.00 12.31
C PRO A 152 -12.31 -1.40 10.94
N ARG A 153 -13.58 -1.50 10.51
CA ARG A 153 -14.07 -1.09 9.19
C ARG A 153 -13.82 0.39 8.88
N TYR A 154 -13.71 1.22 9.92
CA TYR A 154 -13.47 2.66 9.81
C TYR A 154 -12.18 3.09 10.52
N ASP A 155 -11.74 2.39 11.56
CA ASP A 155 -10.55 2.74 12.36
C ASP A 155 -9.24 2.08 11.88
N ILE A 156 -9.31 1.15 10.93
CA ILE A 156 -8.19 0.72 10.09
C ILE A 156 -8.48 1.25 8.69
N ARG A 157 -7.88 2.37 8.31
CA ARG A 157 -8.26 3.15 7.12
C ARG A 157 -7.09 3.73 6.34
N PHE A 158 -7.32 4.01 5.07
CA PHE A 158 -6.41 4.82 4.26
C PHE A 158 -6.68 6.32 4.52
N THR A 159 -5.62 7.06 4.80
CA THR A 159 -5.62 8.49 5.17
C THR A 159 -5.18 9.43 4.05
N ALA A 160 -4.52 8.90 3.01
CA ALA A 160 -4.12 9.64 1.83
C ALA A 160 -4.05 8.72 0.61
N PHE A 161 -4.37 9.29 -0.56
CA PHE A 161 -4.09 8.73 -1.87
C PHE A 161 -3.51 9.83 -2.76
N ALA A 162 -2.37 9.57 -3.40
CA ALA A 162 -1.78 10.43 -4.41
C ALA A 162 -1.36 9.56 -5.59
N GLY A 163 -1.66 9.96 -6.83
CA GLY A 163 -1.34 9.11 -7.98
C GLY A 163 -1.24 9.86 -9.29
N GLU A 164 -0.34 9.37 -10.14
CA GLU A 164 0.07 10.00 -11.39
C GLU A 164 0.72 8.98 -12.34
N GLU A 165 0.95 9.37 -13.60
CA GLU A 165 1.64 8.52 -14.57
C GLU A 165 3.13 8.39 -14.19
N ALA A 166 3.64 7.17 -14.20
CA ALA A 166 5.05 6.88 -13.98
C ALA A 166 5.85 7.19 -15.24
N THR A 167 6.39 8.40 -15.30
CA THR A 167 7.28 8.90 -16.35
C THR A 167 8.76 8.81 -15.93
N GLU A 168 9.68 8.99 -16.89
CA GLU A 168 11.13 9.11 -16.68
C GLU A 168 11.74 8.17 -15.61
N ALA A 169 12.30 8.71 -14.53
CA ALA A 169 12.95 7.96 -13.46
C ALA A 169 11.97 7.05 -12.67
N ARG A 170 10.71 7.47 -12.52
CA ARG A 170 9.66 6.66 -11.87
C ARG A 170 9.30 5.46 -12.73
N ARG A 171 9.22 5.65 -14.06
CA ARG A 171 9.05 4.54 -15.03
C ARG A 171 10.23 3.58 -14.95
N ALA A 172 11.46 4.08 -14.96
CA ALA A 172 12.65 3.25 -14.87
C ALA A 172 12.73 2.43 -13.55
N ARG A 173 12.26 3.00 -12.42
CA ARG A 173 12.13 2.25 -11.16
C ARG A 173 11.05 1.16 -11.26
N ALA A 174 9.88 1.46 -11.83
CA ALA A 174 8.81 0.49 -12.04
C ALA A 174 9.26 -0.65 -12.98
N ASP A 175 9.85 -0.32 -14.12
CA ASP A 175 10.41 -1.26 -15.09
C ASP A 175 11.45 -2.20 -14.41
N ALA A 176 12.28 -1.68 -13.51
CA ALA A 176 13.24 -2.47 -12.73
C ALA A 176 12.58 -3.38 -11.69
N LEU A 177 11.53 -2.91 -10.99
CA LEU A 177 10.71 -3.74 -10.09
C LEU A 177 10.03 -4.88 -10.85
N LEU A 178 9.52 -4.61 -12.07
CA LEU A 178 8.91 -5.62 -12.91
C LEU A 178 9.92 -6.67 -13.40
N VAL A 179 11.11 -6.25 -13.83
CA VAL A 179 12.20 -7.18 -14.19
C VAL A 179 12.62 -8.05 -12.98
N ALA A 180 12.66 -7.48 -11.78
CA ALA A 180 12.95 -8.23 -10.55
C ALA A 180 11.82 -9.22 -10.18
N ALA A 181 10.56 -8.84 -10.39
CA ALA A 181 9.41 -9.71 -10.16
C ALA A 181 9.33 -10.87 -11.17
N THR A 182 9.60 -10.63 -12.46
CA THR A 182 9.57 -11.64 -13.52
C THR A 182 10.83 -12.53 -13.57
N SER A 183 11.44 -12.84 -12.42
CA SER A 183 12.76 -13.49 -12.28
C SER A 183 12.79 -14.97 -12.70
N ASN A 184 12.61 -15.23 -14.00
CA ASN A 184 12.85 -16.52 -14.66
C ASN A 184 13.33 -16.35 -16.12
N GLY A 185 13.90 -15.19 -16.46
CA GLY A 185 14.28 -14.85 -17.85
C GLY A 185 13.08 -14.54 -18.76
N ALA A 186 11.86 -14.51 -18.22
CA ALA A 186 10.70 -13.97 -18.90
C ALA A 186 10.92 -12.48 -19.19
N ARG A 187 10.65 -12.05 -20.42
CA ARG A 187 10.59 -10.62 -20.73
C ARG A 187 9.36 -10.03 -20.04
N PRO A 188 9.46 -8.83 -19.42
CA PRO A 188 8.29 -8.09 -18.96
C PRO A 188 7.18 -8.04 -20.03
N PRO A 189 5.90 -8.25 -19.64
CA PRO A 189 4.76 -8.07 -20.52
C PRO A 189 4.76 -6.71 -21.21
N ALA A 190 4.11 -6.58 -22.36
CA ALA A 190 3.96 -5.29 -23.02
C ALA A 190 2.88 -4.44 -22.32
N TYR A 191 3.21 -3.19 -22.04
CA TYR A 191 2.32 -2.17 -21.49
C TYR A 191 2.55 -0.85 -22.23
N ASP A 192 1.48 -0.08 -22.39
CA ASP A 192 1.49 1.22 -23.05
C ASP A 192 1.96 2.31 -22.06
N ALA A 193 1.42 2.26 -20.84
CA ALA A 193 1.73 3.19 -19.75
C ALA A 193 1.94 2.45 -18.42
N VAL A 194 2.58 3.14 -17.48
CA VAL A 194 2.68 2.71 -16.07
C VAL A 194 2.15 3.83 -15.21
N TRP A 195 1.37 3.53 -14.18
CA TRP A 195 0.79 4.50 -13.26
C TRP A 195 1.14 4.13 -11.82
N GLN A 196 1.50 5.11 -10.98
CA GLN A 196 1.80 4.90 -9.57
C GLN A 196 0.67 5.49 -8.71
N LEU A 197 0.08 4.68 -7.84
CA LEU A 197 -0.76 5.15 -6.73
C LEU A 197 -0.01 4.93 -5.42
N ASP A 198 0.29 6.03 -4.73
CA ASP A 198 0.76 6.02 -3.36
C ASP A 198 -0.45 6.09 -2.42
N ALA A 199 -0.48 5.19 -1.45
CA ALA A 199 -1.51 5.13 -0.41
C ALA A 199 -0.86 5.16 0.97
N GLN A 200 -1.46 5.89 1.91
CA GLN A 200 -1.03 5.89 3.32
C GLN A 200 -2.14 5.34 4.21
N SER A 201 -1.77 4.49 5.18
CA SER A 201 -2.65 4.01 6.25
C SER A 201 -2.66 4.95 7.46
N ASN A 202 -3.64 4.83 8.36
CA ASN A 202 -3.53 5.38 9.71
C ASN A 202 -2.72 4.49 10.68
N ILE A 203 -2.34 3.28 10.28
CA ILE A 203 -1.64 2.31 11.15
C ILE A 203 -0.14 2.27 10.81
N ALA A 204 0.71 2.52 11.80
CA ALA A 204 2.17 2.46 11.67
C ALA A 204 2.70 1.02 11.67
N LEU A 205 3.87 0.82 11.05
CA LEU A 205 4.64 -0.42 11.17
C LEU A 205 5.44 -0.47 12.49
N PRO A 206 5.85 -1.65 13.00
CA PRO A 206 6.59 -1.76 14.25
C PRO A 206 7.93 -1.03 14.21
N GLY A 207 8.03 0.09 14.94
CA GLY A 207 9.21 0.96 14.99
C GLY A 207 9.02 2.32 14.32
N GLU A 208 8.01 2.46 13.48
CA GLU A 208 7.69 3.71 12.76
C GLU A 208 6.73 4.60 13.55
N THR A 209 6.80 5.92 13.32
CA THR A 209 5.84 6.90 13.86
C THR A 209 4.76 7.31 12.87
N GLU A 210 4.99 7.12 11.57
CA GLU A 210 4.00 7.37 10.52
C GLU A 210 3.23 6.11 10.12
N GLY A 211 2.01 6.32 9.64
CA GLY A 211 1.19 5.26 9.07
C GLY A 211 1.79 4.69 7.78
N ALA A 212 1.67 3.38 7.61
CA ALA A 212 2.33 2.62 6.55
C ALA A 212 2.02 3.16 5.15
N ARG A 213 3.08 3.41 4.36
CA ARG A 213 2.98 3.76 2.93
C ARG A 213 3.02 2.51 2.06
N TYR A 214 2.23 2.54 0.99
CA TYR A 214 2.16 1.54 -0.08
C TYR A 214 2.41 2.26 -1.41
N ASN A 215 3.22 1.68 -2.30
CA ASN A 215 3.40 2.17 -3.67
C ASN A 215 2.87 1.11 -4.64
N LEU A 216 1.81 1.43 -5.38
CA LEU A 216 1.12 0.51 -6.29
C LEU A 216 1.40 0.91 -7.74
N PHE A 217 2.19 0.10 -8.44
CA PHE A 217 2.55 0.31 -9.85
C PHE A 217 1.62 -0.50 -10.76
N PHE A 218 0.76 0.17 -11.52
CA PHE A 218 -0.19 -0.43 -12.46
C PHE A 218 0.39 -0.44 -13.87
N TYR A 219 0.56 -1.62 -14.46
CA TYR A 219 1.06 -1.79 -15.82
C TYR A 219 -0.14 -1.91 -16.77
N VAL A 220 -0.40 -0.84 -17.52
CA VAL A 220 -1.62 -0.64 -18.32
C VAL A 220 -1.40 -1.07 -19.76
N ALA A 221 -2.31 -1.88 -20.29
CA ALA A 221 -2.36 -2.23 -21.71
C ALA A 221 -3.78 -1.96 -22.25
N GLY A 222 -3.88 -1.13 -23.29
CA GLY A 222 -5.14 -0.54 -23.71
C GLY A 222 -5.70 0.39 -22.63
N THR A 223 -6.88 0.07 -22.09
CA THR A 223 -7.63 0.94 -21.16
C THR A 223 -7.56 0.50 -19.69
N ARG A 224 -6.85 -0.58 -19.36
CA ARG A 224 -6.83 -1.15 -18.00
C ARG A 224 -5.48 -1.77 -17.62
N PRO A 225 -5.21 -1.93 -16.31
CA PRO A 225 -4.12 -2.74 -15.82
C PRO A 225 -4.22 -4.20 -16.31
N ARG A 226 -3.06 -4.80 -16.55
CA ARG A 226 -2.89 -6.25 -16.73
C ARG A 226 -2.05 -6.88 -15.64
N HIS A 227 -1.14 -6.11 -15.05
CA HIS A 227 -0.38 -6.50 -13.86
C HIS A 227 -0.26 -5.32 -12.89
N ILE A 228 -0.03 -5.63 -11.61
CA ILE A 228 0.27 -4.65 -10.56
C ILE A 228 1.51 -5.11 -9.80
N ILE A 229 2.38 -4.18 -9.39
CA ILE A 229 3.35 -4.42 -8.32
C ILE A 229 2.96 -3.57 -7.12
N ALA A 230 2.65 -4.23 -6.01
CA ALA A 230 2.31 -3.61 -4.74
C ALA A 230 3.52 -3.67 -3.81
N CYS A 231 4.20 -2.53 -3.62
CA CYS A 231 5.21 -2.36 -2.60
C CYS A 231 4.61 -1.91 -1.27
N LEU A 232 5.18 -2.41 -0.18
CA LEU A 232 5.04 -1.93 1.19
C LEU A 232 6.44 -1.60 1.73
N ASP A 233 6.54 -0.58 2.58
CA ASP A 233 7.76 -0.27 3.35
C ASP A 233 9.01 -0.17 2.46
N GLU A 234 9.08 0.89 1.63
CA GLU A 234 10.20 1.13 0.69
C GLU A 234 10.46 -0.02 -0.32
N CYS A 235 9.44 -0.82 -0.63
CA CYS A 235 9.54 -2.09 -1.38
C CYS A 235 10.34 -3.20 -0.67
N ARG A 236 10.58 -3.13 0.65
CA ARG A 236 11.13 -4.24 1.46
C ARG A 236 10.22 -5.47 1.41
N GLN A 237 8.92 -5.26 1.22
CA GLN A 237 7.98 -6.30 0.79
C GLN A 237 7.34 -5.85 -0.54
N ALA A 238 7.31 -6.74 -1.53
CA ALA A 238 6.72 -6.48 -2.83
C ALA A 238 5.91 -7.70 -3.31
N LEU A 239 4.69 -7.46 -3.78
CA LEU A 239 3.82 -8.47 -4.39
C LEU A 239 3.64 -8.15 -5.87
N TYR A 240 3.86 -9.14 -6.74
CA TYR A 240 3.54 -9.08 -8.16
C TYR A 240 2.20 -9.76 -8.40
N LEU A 241 1.27 -9.06 -9.02
CA LEU A 241 -0.13 -9.45 -9.17
C LEU A 241 -0.55 -9.47 -10.64
N ASP A 242 -1.32 -10.48 -11.03
CA ASP A 242 -2.01 -10.52 -12.31
C ASP A 242 -3.44 -9.97 -12.17
N VAL A 243 -3.84 -9.11 -13.10
CA VAL A 243 -5.18 -8.50 -13.12
C VAL A 243 -6.04 -9.24 -14.13
N LEU A 244 -6.94 -10.07 -13.63
CA LEU A 244 -7.84 -10.92 -14.41
C LEU A 244 -9.16 -10.20 -14.71
N ASN A 245 -9.64 -10.29 -15.95
CA ASN A 245 -11.02 -9.94 -16.31
C ASN A 245 -12.02 -11.01 -15.82
N GLY A 246 -13.32 -10.74 -15.84
CA GLY A 246 -14.33 -11.65 -15.29
C GLY A 246 -14.38 -13.06 -15.88
N ALA A 247 -13.96 -13.26 -17.13
CA ALA A 247 -13.83 -14.59 -17.73
C ALA A 247 -12.54 -15.28 -17.30
N GLU A 248 -11.42 -14.55 -17.27
CA GLU A 248 -10.13 -15.06 -16.76
C GLU A 248 -10.23 -15.44 -15.28
N ALA A 249 -10.89 -14.60 -14.48
CA ALA A 249 -11.15 -14.83 -13.06
C ALA A 249 -12.08 -16.04 -12.84
N ALA A 250 -13.14 -16.20 -13.64
CA ALA A 250 -14.01 -17.37 -13.55
C ALA A 250 -13.30 -18.68 -13.94
N GLU A 251 -12.33 -18.64 -14.86
CA GLU A 251 -11.51 -19.82 -15.21
C GLU A 251 -10.48 -20.15 -14.12
N VAL A 252 -9.81 -19.14 -13.55
CA VAL A 252 -8.73 -19.33 -12.57
C VAL A 252 -9.25 -19.64 -11.17
N LEU A 253 -10.27 -18.92 -10.71
CA LEU A 253 -10.85 -19.06 -9.36
C LEU A 253 -11.95 -20.14 -9.27
N GLY A 254 -12.34 -20.73 -10.41
CA GLY A 254 -13.30 -21.82 -10.51
C GLY A 254 -12.68 -23.23 -10.54
N ARG A 255 -11.39 -23.36 -10.17
CA ARG A 255 -10.58 -24.58 -10.20
C ARG A 255 -10.19 -25.06 -8.80
#